data_AF-A0A5C6P778-F1
#
_entry.id   AF-A0A5C6P778-F1
#
_cell.length_a   1.000
_cell.length_b   1.000
_cell.length_c   1.000
_cell.angle_alpha   90.00
_cell.angle_beta   90.00
_cell.angle_gamma   90.00
#
_symmetry.space_group_name_H-M   'P 1'
#
loop_
_entity.id
_entity.type
_entity.pdbx_description
1 polymer ?
#
loop_
_entity_poly.entity_id
_entity_poly.type
_entity_poly.pdbx_seq_one_letter_code
_entity_poly.pdbx_strand_id
1 'polypeptide(L)'
;MSQLYYRRTDSSSYRDRIPLRIVRAESELSPLEKAYLGAVEKGDYASVKQALEEAEIYFKININCIDPLGRTALLIAIENENLEIIELLLSFGVYVGDALLHAIRKEVVGAVELLLNHKKPSGGMQVPPILLDKQFSDFTPDITPVILAAHTNNYEIIKLLVQKGVSMPQPHEVRCNCVECVSSSDVDSLRHSRSRLNIYKALSSPSLIALSSEDPFLTAFRLSWELQELSKVENEFKSEYEELSQQCKQFAKNLLDQTRSSRELEMILNYRDDSNLLEEEGNSDLARLKLAIKYHQKEVSMAPVSLGDTFELHRLELSSPVEHCSR
;
A
#
# COMPACT_ATOMS: atom_id res chain seq x y z
N MET A 1 -69.70 -36.23 31.83
CA MET A 1 -68.36 -36.37 31.23
C MET A 1 -68.13 -35.18 30.33
N SER A 2 -67.21 -34.32 30.75
CA SER A 2 -66.89 -32.99 30.26
C SER A 2 -66.07 -33.05 28.96
N GLN A 3 -66.62 -32.57 27.86
CA GLN A 3 -65.85 -32.24 26.66
C GLN A 3 -65.40 -30.78 26.76
N LEU A 4 -64.13 -30.59 27.12
CA LEU A 4 -63.45 -29.30 27.08
C LEU A 4 -63.26 -28.91 25.60
N TYR A 5 -64.11 -28.02 25.11
CA TYR A 5 -63.88 -27.31 23.86
C TYR A 5 -62.66 -26.39 24.05
N TYR A 6 -61.50 -26.82 23.54
CA TYR A 6 -60.36 -25.93 23.35
C TYR A 6 -60.75 -24.91 22.27
N ARG A 7 -61.18 -23.73 22.69
CA ARG A 7 -61.29 -22.56 21.83
C ARG A 7 -59.86 -22.16 21.50
N ARG A 8 -59.36 -22.52 20.30
CA ARG A 8 -58.14 -21.93 19.75
C ARG A 8 -58.38 -20.43 19.61
N THR A 9 -57.89 -19.67 20.58
CA THR A 9 -57.60 -18.26 20.40
C THR A 9 -56.42 -18.20 19.44
N ASP A 10 -56.68 -17.85 18.18
CA ASP A 10 -55.65 -17.37 17.26
C ASP A 10 -55.14 -16.03 17.80
N SER A 11 -54.30 -16.13 18.82
CA SER A 11 -53.50 -15.05 19.36
C SER A 11 -52.11 -15.61 19.53
N SER A 12 -51.45 -16.02 18.43
CA SER A 12 -50.00 -16.10 18.43
C SER A 12 -49.49 -14.67 18.55
N SER A 13 -49.34 -14.26 19.79
CA SER A 13 -48.73 -13.01 20.17
C SER A 13 -47.39 -12.90 19.45
N TYR A 14 -47.16 -11.78 18.76
CA TYR A 14 -45.88 -11.31 18.26
C TYR A 14 -44.84 -11.09 19.41
N ARG A 15 -44.81 -11.96 20.42
CA ARG A 15 -43.94 -11.90 21.60
C ARG A 15 -42.65 -12.72 21.45
N ASP A 16 -42.56 -13.58 20.42
CA ASP A 16 -41.36 -14.40 20.15
C ASP A 16 -40.45 -13.82 19.06
N ARG A 17 -40.67 -12.56 18.64
CA ARG A 17 -39.81 -11.88 17.65
C ARG A 17 -38.94 -10.84 18.32
N ILE A 18 -37.63 -10.99 18.20
CA ILE A 18 -36.67 -9.94 18.57
C ILE A 18 -36.84 -8.79 17.57
N PRO A 19 -37.19 -7.57 18.01
CA PRO A 19 -37.31 -6.44 17.10
C PRO A 19 -35.91 -6.04 16.62
N LEU A 20 -35.67 -6.19 15.32
CA LEU A 20 -34.49 -5.63 14.68
C LEU A 20 -34.67 -4.12 14.58
N ARG A 21 -33.80 -3.38 15.27
CA ARG A 21 -33.74 -1.92 15.22
C ARG A 21 -32.35 -1.49 14.80
N ILE A 22 -32.26 -0.37 14.09
CA ILE A 22 -30.98 0.28 13.79
C ILE A 22 -30.37 0.70 15.14
N VAL A 23 -29.23 0.09 15.50
CA VAL A 23 -28.56 0.31 16.80
C VAL A 23 -27.77 1.61 16.80
N ARG A 24 -27.27 2.03 15.62
CA ARG A 24 -26.56 3.29 15.40
C ARG A 24 -27.25 4.02 14.26
N ALA A 25 -28.00 5.07 14.60
CA ALA A 25 -28.62 5.93 13.61
C ALA A 25 -27.61 6.99 13.18
N GLU A 26 -27.32 7.04 11.88
CA GLU A 26 -26.53 8.11 11.28
C GLU A 26 -27.41 9.28 10.87
N SER A 27 -26.78 10.42 10.56
CA SER A 27 -27.44 11.62 10.05
C SER A 27 -28.21 11.27 8.77
N GLU A 28 -29.53 11.45 8.77
CA GLU A 28 -30.31 11.22 7.55
C GLU A 28 -30.08 12.34 6.52
N LEU A 29 -29.70 11.97 5.31
CA LEU A 29 -29.52 12.92 4.21
C LEU A 29 -30.86 13.51 3.76
N SER A 30 -30.83 14.79 3.39
CA SER A 30 -31.93 15.50 2.72
C SER A 30 -32.29 14.81 1.39
N PRO A 31 -33.56 14.85 0.93
CA PRO A 31 -33.93 14.32 -0.39
C PRO A 31 -33.13 14.96 -1.53
N LEU A 32 -32.74 16.23 -1.39
CA LEU A 32 -31.89 16.92 -2.37
C LEU A 32 -30.45 16.37 -2.38
N GLU A 33 -29.88 16.09 -1.21
CA GLU A 33 -28.55 15.48 -1.09
C GLU A 33 -28.53 14.05 -1.63
N LYS A 34 -29.61 13.28 -1.39
CA LYS A 34 -29.78 11.95 -2.00
C LYS A 34 -29.87 12.02 -3.53
N ALA A 35 -30.58 13.01 -4.07
CA ALA A 35 -30.65 13.22 -5.51
C ALA A 35 -29.28 13.62 -6.10
N TYR A 36 -28.54 14.50 -5.42
CA TYR A 36 -27.19 14.90 -5.78
C TYR A 36 -26.22 13.72 -5.81
N LEU A 37 -26.12 12.95 -4.72
CA LEU A 37 -25.25 11.77 -4.66
C LEU A 37 -25.67 10.70 -5.67
N GLY A 38 -26.98 10.51 -5.88
CA GLY A 38 -27.49 9.60 -6.91
C GLY A 38 -27.20 10.06 -8.34
N ALA A 39 -27.08 11.36 -8.60
CA ALA A 39 -26.65 11.88 -9.90
C ALA A 39 -25.15 11.64 -10.13
N VAL A 40 -24.32 11.81 -9.10
CA VAL A 40 -22.88 11.48 -9.11
C VAL A 40 -22.67 9.99 -9.36
N GLU A 41 -23.42 9.12 -8.66
CA GLU A 41 -23.33 7.67 -8.82
C GLU A 41 -23.72 7.21 -10.24
N LYS A 42 -24.68 7.89 -10.88
CA LYS A 42 -25.09 7.62 -12.26
C LYS A 42 -24.14 8.21 -13.31
N GLY A 43 -23.24 9.10 -12.92
CA GLY A 43 -22.38 9.82 -13.85
C GLY A 43 -23.06 10.94 -14.64
N ASP A 44 -24.17 11.51 -14.14
CA ASP A 44 -24.89 12.58 -14.84
C ASP A 44 -24.25 13.96 -14.60
N TYR A 45 -23.36 14.35 -15.50
CA TYR A 45 -22.64 15.62 -15.42
C TYR A 45 -23.56 16.85 -15.34
N ALA A 46 -24.65 16.89 -16.11
CA ALA A 46 -25.52 18.06 -16.19
C ALA A 46 -26.27 18.28 -14.87
N SER A 47 -26.83 17.19 -14.31
CA SER A 47 -27.53 17.24 -13.02
C SER A 47 -26.58 17.57 -11.87
N VAL A 48 -25.36 17.02 -11.87
CA VAL A 48 -24.34 17.32 -10.85
C VAL A 48 -23.92 18.79 -10.90
N LYS A 49 -23.67 19.32 -12.11
CA LYS A 49 -23.30 20.73 -12.29
C LYS A 49 -24.41 21.67 -11.81
N GLN A 50 -25.65 21.41 -12.19
CA GLN A 50 -26.80 22.20 -11.74
C GLN A 50 -26.92 22.17 -10.20
N ALA A 51 -26.78 21.00 -9.57
CA ALA A 51 -26.84 20.88 -8.12
C ALA A 51 -25.72 21.66 -7.40
N LEU A 52 -24.51 21.69 -7.98
CA LEU A 52 -23.39 22.48 -7.45
C LEU A 52 -23.61 23.99 -7.58
N GLU A 53 -24.10 24.46 -8.74
CA GLU A 53 -24.43 25.87 -8.96
C GLU A 53 -25.57 26.33 -8.03
N GLU A 54 -26.60 25.50 -7.83
CA GLU A 54 -27.68 25.78 -6.87
C GLU A 54 -27.19 25.80 -5.42
N ALA A 55 -26.20 24.98 -5.07
CA ALA A 55 -25.60 24.94 -3.74
C ALA A 55 -24.85 26.23 -3.41
N GLU A 56 -24.12 26.81 -4.36
CA GLU A 56 -23.42 28.10 -4.19
C GLU A 56 -24.38 29.27 -3.94
N ILE A 57 -25.54 29.26 -4.61
CA ILE A 57 -26.50 30.38 -4.57
C ILE A 57 -27.39 30.29 -3.33
N TYR A 58 -27.91 29.10 -3.02
CA TYR A 58 -28.99 28.94 -2.04
C TYR A 58 -28.56 28.26 -0.74
N PHE A 59 -27.34 27.71 -0.64
CA PHE A 59 -26.82 26.96 0.53
C PHE A 59 -27.77 25.86 1.02
N LYS A 60 -28.61 25.31 0.14
CA LYS A 60 -29.63 24.28 0.48
C LYS A 60 -29.08 22.86 0.53
N ILE A 61 -27.93 22.63 -0.10
CA ILE A 61 -27.31 21.31 -0.25
C ILE A 61 -25.90 21.41 0.31
N ASN A 62 -25.53 20.50 1.21
CA ASN A 62 -24.14 20.35 1.60
C ASN A 62 -23.39 19.58 0.51
N ILE A 63 -22.46 20.25 -0.16
CA ILE A 63 -21.61 19.65 -1.21
C ILE A 63 -20.75 18.50 -0.65
N ASN A 64 -20.38 18.57 0.63
CA ASN A 64 -19.59 17.55 1.33
C ASN A 64 -20.46 16.56 2.11
N CYS A 65 -21.71 16.32 1.67
CA CYS A 65 -22.55 15.29 2.27
C CYS A 65 -21.92 13.89 2.13
N ILE A 66 -22.16 13.05 3.13
CA ILE A 66 -21.72 11.66 3.18
C ILE A 66 -22.93 10.76 3.04
N ASP A 67 -22.81 9.69 2.25
CA ASP A 67 -23.82 8.64 2.20
C ASP A 67 -23.81 7.78 3.48
N PRO A 68 -24.81 6.91 3.70
CA PRO A 68 -24.83 5.98 4.84
C PRO A 68 -23.70 4.92 4.84
N LEU A 69 -22.82 4.95 3.83
CA LEU A 69 -21.61 4.12 3.74
C LEU A 69 -20.35 4.94 4.06
N GLY A 70 -20.49 6.22 4.41
CA GLY A 70 -19.39 7.14 4.72
C GLY A 70 -18.68 7.74 3.49
N ARG A 71 -19.23 7.58 2.28
CA ARG A 71 -18.63 8.07 1.03
C ARG A 71 -19.11 9.48 0.72
N THR A 72 -18.17 10.35 0.33
CA THR A 72 -18.48 11.66 -0.23
C THR A 72 -18.76 11.55 -1.73
N ALA A 73 -19.34 12.60 -2.33
CA ALA A 73 -19.50 12.70 -3.79
C ALA A 73 -18.18 12.47 -4.56
N LEU A 74 -17.07 13.01 -4.05
CA LEU A 74 -15.75 12.83 -4.67
C LEU A 74 -15.29 11.37 -4.62
N LEU A 75 -15.53 10.66 -3.51
CA LEU A 75 -15.20 9.23 -3.39
C LEU A 75 -16.03 8.38 -4.36
N ILE A 76 -17.33 8.67 -4.50
CA ILE A 76 -18.20 7.97 -5.46
C ILE A 76 -17.70 8.20 -6.90
N ALA A 77 -17.33 9.43 -7.25
CA ALA A 77 -16.82 9.76 -8.57
C ALA A 77 -15.49 9.02 -8.88
N ILE A 78 -14.62 8.88 -7.88
CA ILE A 78 -13.37 8.09 -7.97
C ILE A 78 -13.66 6.60 -8.09
N GLU A 79 -14.61 6.06 -7.31
CA GLU A 79 -15.00 4.65 -7.40
C GLU A 79 -15.58 4.28 -8.77
N ASN A 80 -16.26 5.21 -9.42
CA ASN A 80 -16.82 5.05 -10.77
C ASN A 80 -15.87 5.49 -11.90
N GLU A 81 -14.64 5.89 -11.59
CA GLU A 81 -13.62 6.34 -12.56
C GLU A 81 -14.08 7.50 -13.47
N ASN A 82 -15.01 8.34 -13.01
CA ASN A 82 -15.55 9.43 -13.81
C ASN A 82 -14.71 10.71 -13.64
N LEU A 83 -13.70 10.85 -14.50
CA LEU A 83 -12.75 11.97 -14.48
C LEU A 83 -13.41 13.35 -14.67
N GLU A 84 -14.44 13.45 -15.50
CA GLU A 84 -15.14 14.71 -15.77
C GLU A 84 -15.86 15.24 -14.53
N ILE A 85 -16.51 14.32 -13.78
CA ILE A 85 -17.17 14.68 -12.53
C ILE A 85 -16.13 14.99 -11.44
N ILE A 86 -15.01 14.26 -11.39
CA ILE A 86 -13.92 14.56 -10.46
C ILE A 86 -13.39 15.98 -10.70
N GLU A 87 -13.12 16.34 -11.95
CA GLU A 87 -12.64 17.68 -12.30
C GLU A 87 -13.67 18.76 -11.94
N LEU A 88 -14.96 18.51 -12.22
CA LEU A 88 -16.06 19.39 -11.85
C LEU A 88 -16.11 19.59 -10.33
N LEU A 89 -16.14 18.52 -9.54
CA LEU A 89 -16.17 18.59 -8.08
C LEU A 89 -14.96 19.35 -7.51
N LEU A 90 -13.77 19.11 -8.06
CA LEU A 90 -12.55 19.82 -7.68
C LEU A 90 -12.60 21.32 -8.03
N SER A 91 -13.24 21.70 -9.15
CA SER A 91 -13.41 23.10 -9.55
C SER A 91 -14.32 23.88 -8.59
N PHE A 92 -15.33 23.22 -8.00
CA PHE A 92 -16.24 23.77 -6.99
C PHE A 92 -15.69 23.70 -5.54
N GLY A 93 -14.43 23.28 -5.35
CA GLY A 93 -13.77 23.35 -4.05
C GLY A 93 -14.25 22.34 -3.01
N VAL A 94 -14.70 21.16 -3.44
CA VAL A 94 -15.09 20.03 -2.56
C VAL A 94 -13.94 19.65 -1.61
N TYR A 95 -14.29 19.21 -0.40
CA TYR A 95 -13.32 18.70 0.55
C TYR A 95 -12.68 17.41 0.04
N VAL A 96 -11.36 17.44 -0.17
CA VAL A 96 -10.61 16.31 -0.73
C VAL A 96 -10.36 15.21 0.32
N GLY A 97 -10.06 15.57 1.58
CA GLY A 97 -9.77 14.59 2.64
C GLY A 97 -8.77 13.51 2.21
N ASP A 98 -9.15 12.24 2.40
CA ASP A 98 -8.38 11.06 2.04
C ASP A 98 -8.61 10.58 0.60
N ALA A 99 -9.30 11.36 -0.25
CA ALA A 99 -9.64 10.96 -1.62
C ALA A 99 -8.44 10.54 -2.46
N LEU A 100 -7.26 11.13 -2.22
CA LEU A 100 -6.01 10.71 -2.85
C LEU A 100 -5.65 9.26 -2.50
N LEU A 101 -5.80 8.85 -1.23
CA LEU A 101 -5.54 7.48 -0.80
C LEU A 101 -6.56 6.51 -1.41
N HIS A 102 -7.83 6.90 -1.51
CA HIS A 102 -8.85 6.10 -2.19
C HIS A 102 -8.55 5.94 -3.69
N ALA A 103 -8.13 7.00 -4.38
CA ALA A 103 -7.75 6.95 -5.79
C ALA A 103 -6.55 6.02 -6.03
N ILE A 104 -5.56 6.05 -5.15
CA ILE A 104 -4.39 5.15 -5.20
C ILE A 104 -4.81 3.69 -4.93
N ARG A 105 -5.66 3.45 -3.92
CA ARG A 105 -6.20 2.11 -3.60
C ARG A 105 -6.98 1.49 -4.75
N LYS A 106 -7.63 2.32 -5.57
CA LYS A 106 -8.37 1.93 -6.77
C LYS A 106 -7.51 1.92 -8.04
N GLU A 107 -6.26 2.37 -7.95
CA GLU A 107 -5.32 2.44 -9.07
C GLU A 107 -5.75 3.34 -10.24
N VAL A 108 -6.56 4.37 -9.96
CA VAL A 108 -7.08 5.29 -10.98
C VAL A 108 -6.08 6.41 -11.25
N VAL A 109 -5.16 6.18 -12.20
CA VAL A 109 -4.04 7.09 -12.51
C VAL A 109 -4.52 8.51 -12.83
N GLY A 110 -5.57 8.65 -13.65
CA GLY A 110 -6.11 9.96 -14.03
C GLY A 110 -6.67 10.75 -12.83
N ALA A 111 -7.34 10.07 -11.90
CA ALA A 111 -7.84 10.70 -10.68
C ALA A 111 -6.69 11.14 -9.78
N VAL A 112 -5.65 10.30 -9.63
CA VAL A 112 -4.43 10.66 -8.89
C VAL A 112 -3.76 11.90 -9.48
N GLU A 113 -3.62 11.96 -10.80
CA GLU A 113 -3.02 13.11 -11.48
C GLU A 113 -3.83 14.40 -11.26
N LEU A 114 -5.16 14.35 -11.43
CA LEU A 114 -6.05 15.49 -11.17
C LEU A 114 -5.92 15.97 -9.71
N LEU A 115 -5.92 15.04 -8.75
CA LEU A 115 -5.80 15.36 -7.32
C LEU A 115 -4.42 15.93 -6.97
N LEU A 116 -3.33 15.43 -7.56
CA LEU A 116 -1.97 15.96 -7.34
C LEU A 116 -1.73 17.33 -7.99
N ASN A 117 -2.45 17.62 -9.08
CA ASN A 117 -2.36 18.90 -9.78
C ASN A 117 -3.34 19.95 -9.24
N HIS A 118 -4.32 19.55 -8.42
CA HIS A 118 -5.27 20.45 -7.78
C HIS A 118 -4.55 21.39 -6.81
N LYS A 119 -4.40 22.65 -7.20
CA LYS A 119 -3.92 23.70 -6.31
C LYS A 119 -5.11 24.20 -5.50
N LYS A 120 -5.08 23.97 -4.18
CA LYS A 120 -6.08 24.55 -3.27
C LYS A 120 -6.14 26.08 -3.49
N PRO A 121 -7.31 26.67 -3.75
CA PRO A 121 -7.43 28.12 -3.85
C PRO A 121 -7.03 28.73 -2.51
N SER A 122 -5.95 29.51 -2.53
CA SER A 122 -5.17 29.94 -1.36
C SER A 122 -5.85 31.00 -0.47
N GLY A 123 -7.19 31.05 -0.43
CA GLY A 123 -7.95 32.12 0.24
C GLY A 123 -9.20 31.68 1.00
N GLY A 124 -9.59 30.41 0.94
CA GLY A 124 -10.71 29.92 1.75
C GLY A 124 -10.23 29.60 3.16
N MET A 125 -10.79 30.26 4.16
CA MET A 125 -10.61 29.94 5.58
C MET A 125 -11.19 28.54 5.84
N GLN A 126 -10.46 27.49 5.44
CA GLN A 126 -10.82 26.12 5.75
C GLN A 126 -10.58 25.91 7.24
N VAL A 127 -11.60 25.36 7.87
CA VAL A 127 -11.50 24.79 9.21
C VAL A 127 -10.24 23.92 9.25
N PRO A 128 -9.33 24.08 10.22
CA PRO A 128 -8.12 23.28 10.32
C PRO A 128 -8.43 21.79 10.09
N PRO A 129 -7.55 21.00 9.43
CA PRO A 129 -7.75 19.55 9.20
C PRO A 129 -8.03 18.75 10.48
N ILE A 130 -7.83 19.37 11.64
CA ILE A 130 -8.08 18.86 12.99
C ILE A 130 -9.56 18.88 13.39
N LEU A 131 -10.42 19.65 12.70
CA LEU A 131 -11.84 19.81 13.02
C LEU A 131 -12.80 19.06 12.09
N LEU A 132 -12.30 18.49 10.98
CA LEU A 132 -13.01 17.47 10.22
C LEU A 132 -12.64 16.13 10.84
N ASP A 133 -13.63 15.48 11.43
CA ASP A 133 -13.48 14.33 12.30
C ASP A 133 -12.48 13.30 11.73
N LYS A 134 -11.35 13.17 12.44
CA LYS A 134 -10.38 12.06 12.30
C LYS A 134 -11.00 10.68 12.61
N GLN A 135 -12.34 10.62 12.77
CA GLN A 135 -13.12 9.47 13.19
C GLN A 135 -13.51 8.57 12.02
N PHE A 136 -13.39 9.02 10.76
CA PHE A 136 -13.85 8.28 9.58
C PHE A 136 -12.79 8.06 8.49
N SER A 137 -11.49 8.16 8.82
CA SER A 137 -10.46 7.72 7.85
C SER A 137 -10.46 6.19 7.77
N ASP A 138 -10.74 5.66 6.58
CA ASP A 138 -10.57 4.23 6.26
C ASP A 138 -9.13 3.74 6.45
N PHE A 139 -8.17 4.68 6.39
CA PHE A 139 -6.75 4.41 6.45
C PHE A 139 -6.19 4.65 7.84
N THR A 140 -5.21 3.83 8.21
CA THR A 140 -4.42 4.10 9.41
C THR A 140 -3.54 5.33 9.14
N PRO A 141 -3.37 6.22 10.13
CA PRO A 141 -2.74 7.53 9.91
C PRO A 141 -1.23 7.45 9.60
N ASP A 142 -0.61 6.27 9.70
CA ASP A 142 0.76 5.97 9.28
C ASP A 142 0.89 5.68 7.77
N ILE A 143 -0.21 5.47 7.05
CA ILE A 143 -0.20 5.23 5.60
C ILE A 143 -0.10 6.57 4.88
N THR A 144 1.06 6.83 4.30
CA THR A 144 1.26 7.94 3.36
C THR A 144 0.86 7.53 1.94
N PRO A 145 0.56 8.49 1.04
CA PRO A 145 0.22 8.18 -0.36
C PRO A 145 1.28 7.33 -1.07
N VAL A 146 2.57 7.55 -0.80
CA VAL A 146 3.66 6.78 -1.41
C VAL A 146 3.72 5.36 -0.85
N ILE A 147 3.52 5.18 0.46
CA ILE A 147 3.44 3.85 1.08
C ILE A 147 2.29 3.06 0.43
N LEU A 148 1.11 3.67 0.30
CA LEU A 148 -0.04 3.00 -0.30
C LEU A 148 0.18 2.65 -1.78
N ALA A 149 0.77 3.58 -2.56
CA ALA A 149 1.09 3.34 -3.97
C ALA A 149 2.12 2.22 -4.15
N ALA A 150 3.09 2.13 -3.23
CA ALA A 150 4.05 1.03 -3.20
C ALA A 150 3.38 -0.30 -2.83
N HIS A 151 2.38 -0.29 -1.93
CA HIS A 151 1.61 -1.49 -1.58
C HIS A 151 0.76 -2.01 -2.75
N THR A 152 0.19 -1.14 -3.57
CA THR A 152 -0.51 -1.53 -4.81
C THR A 152 0.45 -1.89 -5.95
N ASN A 153 1.75 -1.59 -5.79
CA ASN A 153 2.82 -1.89 -6.75
C ASN A 153 2.58 -1.30 -8.15
N ASN A 154 1.81 -0.20 -8.25
CA ASN A 154 1.50 0.45 -9.52
C ASN A 154 2.62 1.42 -9.94
N TYR A 155 3.36 1.06 -11.01
CA TYR A 155 4.52 1.81 -11.48
C TYR A 155 4.20 3.26 -11.87
N GLU A 156 3.07 3.51 -12.53
CA GLU A 156 2.71 4.85 -13.02
C GLU A 156 2.42 5.81 -11.88
N ILE A 157 1.64 5.35 -10.89
CA ILE A 157 1.29 6.14 -9.71
C ILE A 157 2.53 6.44 -8.87
N ILE A 158 3.39 5.44 -8.63
CA ILE A 158 4.65 5.65 -7.89
C ILE A 158 5.53 6.67 -8.62
N LYS A 159 5.66 6.56 -9.95
CA LYS A 159 6.42 7.50 -10.76
C LYS A 159 5.89 8.93 -10.65
N LEU A 160 4.58 9.12 -10.73
CA LEU A 160 3.94 10.44 -10.55
C LEU A 160 4.25 11.03 -9.17
N LEU A 161 4.18 10.22 -8.11
CA LEU A 161 4.47 10.67 -6.74
C LEU A 161 5.94 11.03 -6.54
N VAL A 162 6.87 10.22 -7.08
CA VAL A 162 8.32 10.48 -7.02
C VAL A 162 8.67 11.75 -7.78
N GLN A 163 8.05 12.01 -8.94
CA GLN A 163 8.23 13.25 -9.70
C GLN A 163 7.77 14.50 -8.94
N LYS A 164 6.78 14.36 -8.04
CA LYS A 164 6.36 15.45 -7.14
C LYS A 164 7.29 15.64 -5.94
N GLY A 165 8.36 14.84 -5.82
CA GLY A 165 9.38 14.97 -4.78
C GLY A 165 8.98 14.37 -3.43
N VAL A 166 8.01 13.45 -3.39
CA VAL A 166 7.63 12.80 -2.14
C VAL A 166 8.66 11.73 -1.78
N SER A 167 9.31 11.88 -0.62
CA SER A 167 10.32 10.95 -0.12
C SER A 167 9.70 9.85 0.75
N MET A 168 10.24 8.63 0.63
CA MET A 168 9.92 7.55 1.56
C MET A 168 10.64 7.72 2.90
N PRO A 169 9.96 7.51 4.05
CA PRO A 169 10.63 7.48 5.33
C PRO A 169 11.55 6.26 5.43
N GLN A 170 12.71 6.42 6.05
CA GLN A 170 13.59 5.30 6.33
C GLN A 170 13.18 4.61 7.64
N PRO A 171 13.05 3.28 7.65
CA PRO A 171 12.69 2.55 8.86
C PRO A 171 13.85 2.64 9.87
N HIS A 172 13.52 2.94 11.12
CA HIS A 172 14.47 2.84 12.22
C HIS A 172 14.63 1.37 12.65
N GLU A 173 15.78 1.05 13.24
CA GLU A 173 16.01 -0.25 13.87
C GLU A 173 14.98 -0.54 14.97
N VAL A 174 14.67 -1.82 15.19
CA VAL A 174 13.66 -2.27 16.18
C VAL A 174 13.96 -1.76 17.59
N ARG A 175 15.25 -1.56 17.94
CA ARG A 175 15.71 -1.08 19.25
C ARG A 175 16.21 0.37 19.22
N CYS A 176 15.68 1.19 18.33
CA CYS A 176 16.05 2.59 18.24
C CYS A 176 15.62 3.37 19.50
N ASN A 177 16.56 4.11 20.10
CA ASN A 177 16.32 4.92 21.30
C ASN A 177 16.07 6.41 20.99
N CYS A 178 15.63 6.74 19.77
CA CYS A 178 15.32 8.13 19.43
C CYS A 178 14.00 8.57 20.09
N VAL A 179 13.83 9.88 20.27
CA VAL A 179 12.66 10.46 20.95
C VAL A 179 11.35 10.08 20.24
N GLU A 180 11.35 10.03 18.90
CA GLU A 180 10.17 9.66 18.11
C GLU A 180 9.77 8.18 18.30
N CYS A 181 10.72 7.24 18.22
CA CYS A 181 10.44 5.82 18.43
C CYS A 181 9.97 5.54 19.85
N VAL A 182 10.65 6.10 20.86
CA VAL A 182 10.28 5.89 22.28
C VAL A 182 8.87 6.45 22.54
N SER A 183 8.60 7.69 22.13
CA SER A 183 7.28 8.30 22.33
C SER A 183 6.16 7.56 21.61
N SER A 184 6.37 7.14 20.35
CA SER A 184 5.36 6.40 19.59
C SER A 184 5.10 5.00 20.15
N SER A 185 6.14 4.32 20.64
CA SER A 185 6.03 3.01 21.28
C SER A 185 5.36 3.08 22.65
N ASP A 186 5.60 4.13 23.44
CA ASP A 186 4.96 4.34 24.74
C ASP A 186 3.46 4.64 24.60
N VAL A 187 3.08 5.33 23.52
CA VAL A 187 1.66 5.60 23.21
C VAL A 187 0.97 4.36 22.68
N ASP A 188 1.54 3.71 21.66
CA ASP A 188 0.96 2.51 21.03
C ASP A 188 2.03 1.68 20.32
N SER A 189 2.52 0.66 21.02
CA SER A 189 3.55 -0.24 20.53
C SER A 189 3.12 -1.06 19.30
N LEU A 190 1.84 -1.41 19.18
CA LEU A 190 1.31 -2.16 18.04
C LEU A 190 1.23 -1.28 16.79
N ARG A 191 0.79 -0.03 16.93
CA ARG A 191 0.81 0.90 15.80
C ARG A 191 2.23 1.25 15.37
N HIS A 192 3.17 1.35 16.30
CA HIS A 192 4.57 1.59 15.96
C HIS A 192 5.17 0.43 15.16
N SER A 193 4.97 -0.82 15.58
CA SER A 193 5.44 -2.00 14.84
C SER A 193 4.72 -2.17 13.50
N ARG A 194 3.41 -1.91 13.43
CA ARG A 194 2.65 -1.94 12.17
C ARG A 194 3.12 -0.88 11.18
N SER A 195 3.42 0.33 11.66
CA SER A 195 3.97 1.40 10.81
C SER A 195 5.33 1.03 10.21
N ARG A 196 6.23 0.44 11.02
CA ARG A 196 7.52 -0.08 10.52
C ARG A 196 7.32 -1.14 9.43
N LEU A 197 6.41 -2.09 9.66
CA LEU A 197 6.09 -3.12 8.67
C LEU A 197 5.51 -2.53 7.38
N ASN A 198 4.63 -1.53 7.48
CA ASN A 198 4.09 -0.81 6.33
C ASN A 198 5.18 -0.12 5.50
N ILE A 199 6.20 0.45 6.16
CA ILE A 199 7.36 1.05 5.49
C ILE A 199 8.18 -0.03 4.77
N TYR A 200 8.50 -1.14 5.45
CA TYR A 200 9.24 -2.24 4.82
C TYR A 200 8.50 -2.84 3.63
N LYS A 201 7.19 -3.02 3.76
CA LYS A 201 6.33 -3.50 2.66
C LYS A 201 6.34 -2.56 1.46
N ALA A 202 6.43 -1.25 1.69
CA ALA A 202 6.57 -0.28 0.61
C ALA A 202 7.96 -0.36 -0.03
N LEU A 203 9.02 -0.42 0.78
CA LEU A 203 10.41 -0.51 0.30
C LEU A 203 10.71 -1.80 -0.48
N SER A 204 10.06 -2.91 -0.12
CA SER A 204 10.19 -4.19 -0.82
C SER A 204 9.40 -4.28 -2.12
N SER A 205 8.62 -3.24 -2.48
CA SER A 205 7.82 -3.26 -3.70
C SER A 205 8.72 -3.22 -4.96
N PRO A 206 8.53 -4.16 -5.92
CA PRO A 206 9.32 -4.21 -7.15
C PRO A 206 9.33 -2.90 -7.94
N SER A 207 8.17 -2.26 -8.07
CA SER A 207 8.02 -1.01 -8.83
C SER A 207 8.78 0.15 -8.20
N LEU A 208 8.81 0.23 -6.86
CA LEU A 208 9.58 1.27 -6.17
C LEU A 208 11.08 1.03 -6.28
N ILE A 209 11.54 -0.21 -6.09
CA ILE A 209 12.97 -0.56 -6.24
C ILE A 209 13.41 -0.23 -7.67
N ALA A 210 12.63 -0.60 -8.69
CA ALA A 210 12.95 -0.33 -10.10
C ALA A 210 13.02 1.16 -10.44
N LEU A 211 12.27 2.02 -9.74
CA LEU A 211 12.23 3.47 -9.99
C LEU A 211 13.28 4.25 -9.20
N SER A 212 13.57 3.81 -7.97
CA SER A 212 14.33 4.62 -7.00
C SER A 212 15.77 4.16 -6.80
N SER A 213 16.09 2.89 -7.07
CA SER A 213 17.43 2.34 -6.81
C SER A 213 18.36 2.46 -8.02
N GLU A 214 19.62 2.82 -7.76
CA GLU A 214 20.67 2.80 -8.78
C GLU A 214 21.07 1.36 -9.13
N ASP A 215 21.17 0.50 -8.11
CA ASP A 215 21.42 -0.93 -8.24
C ASP A 215 20.27 -1.73 -7.60
N PRO A 216 19.33 -2.23 -8.42
CA PRO A 216 18.18 -2.98 -7.93
C PRO A 216 18.56 -4.36 -7.38
N PHE A 217 19.65 -4.97 -7.85
CA PHE A 217 20.11 -6.27 -7.32
C PHE A 217 20.65 -6.12 -5.91
N LEU A 218 21.54 -5.15 -5.68
CA LEU A 218 22.11 -4.92 -4.36
C LEU A 218 21.02 -4.52 -3.35
N THR A 219 20.10 -3.65 -3.78
CA THR A 219 18.98 -3.21 -2.95
C THR A 219 18.08 -4.39 -2.58
N ALA A 220 17.69 -5.22 -3.55
CA ALA A 220 16.88 -6.42 -3.30
C ALA A 220 17.58 -7.42 -2.38
N PHE A 221 18.90 -7.64 -2.54
CA PHE A 221 19.66 -8.55 -1.69
C PHE A 221 19.75 -8.04 -0.25
N ARG A 222 20.09 -6.76 -0.04
CA ARG A 222 20.14 -6.14 1.28
C ARG A 222 18.78 -6.18 1.98
N LEU A 223 17.71 -5.75 1.30
CA LEU A 223 16.35 -5.78 1.85
C LEU A 223 15.91 -7.20 2.19
N SER A 224 16.15 -8.17 1.30
CA SER A 224 15.75 -9.56 1.57
C SER A 224 16.43 -10.15 2.80
N TRP A 225 17.68 -9.76 3.07
CA TRP A 225 18.42 -10.21 4.25
C TRP A 225 17.94 -9.49 5.50
N GLU A 226 17.78 -8.17 5.44
CA GLU A 226 17.27 -7.38 6.56
C GLU A 226 15.89 -7.87 7.00
N LEU A 227 14.98 -8.09 6.06
CA LEU A 227 13.64 -8.66 6.33
C LEU A 227 13.72 -10.06 6.97
N GLN A 228 14.69 -10.88 6.56
CA GLN A 228 14.89 -12.22 7.12
C GLN A 228 15.44 -12.19 8.55
N GLU A 229 16.26 -11.19 8.91
CA GLU A 229 16.71 -10.99 10.28
C GLU A 229 15.59 -10.38 11.14
N LEU A 230 14.84 -9.42 10.60
CA LEU A 230 13.68 -8.83 11.28
C LEU A 230 12.62 -9.87 11.63
N SER A 231 12.39 -10.86 10.76
CA SER A 231 11.43 -11.95 11.05
C SER A 231 11.82 -12.84 12.25
N LYS A 232 13.10 -12.84 12.65
CA LYS A 232 13.59 -13.52 13.85
C LYS A 232 13.50 -12.65 15.11
N VAL A 233 13.51 -11.33 14.93
CA VAL A 233 13.44 -10.35 16.02
C VAL A 233 11.99 -10.06 16.40
N GLU A 234 11.13 -9.81 15.42
CA GLU A 234 9.71 -9.53 15.59
C GLU A 234 8.88 -10.77 15.28
N ASN A 235 8.44 -11.48 16.32
CA ASN A 235 7.72 -12.75 16.16
C ASN A 235 6.27 -12.54 15.71
N GLU A 236 5.67 -11.39 16.03
CA GLU A 236 4.27 -11.06 15.77
C GLU A 236 3.97 -10.98 14.27
N PHE A 237 4.91 -10.44 13.48
CA PHE A 237 4.78 -10.24 12.03
C PHE A 237 5.74 -11.10 11.22
N LYS A 238 6.25 -12.19 11.83
CA LYS A 238 7.25 -13.06 11.22
C LYS A 238 6.87 -13.51 9.80
N SER A 239 5.64 -13.97 9.60
CA SER A 239 5.17 -14.46 8.30
C SER A 239 5.13 -13.36 7.24
N GLU A 240 4.74 -12.15 7.62
CA GLU A 240 4.70 -11.00 6.70
C GLU A 240 6.12 -10.62 6.27
N TYR A 241 7.09 -10.57 7.19
CA TYR A 241 8.49 -10.30 6.84
C TYR A 241 9.12 -11.39 5.96
N GLU A 242 8.81 -12.66 6.21
CA GLU A 242 9.29 -13.77 5.38
C GLU A 242 8.73 -13.69 3.94
N GLU A 243 7.46 -13.31 3.78
CA GLU A 243 6.82 -13.09 2.48
C GLU A 243 7.49 -11.93 1.71
N LEU A 244 7.72 -10.79 2.37
CA LEU A 244 8.41 -9.65 1.75
C LEU A 244 9.86 -9.99 1.38
N SER A 245 10.56 -10.78 2.20
CA SER A 245 11.90 -11.28 1.87
C SER A 245 11.87 -12.13 0.60
N GLN A 246 10.89 -13.04 0.47
CA GLN A 246 10.70 -13.85 -0.73
C GLN A 246 10.37 -12.99 -1.95
N GLN A 247 9.53 -11.97 -1.81
CA GLN A 247 9.21 -11.02 -2.88
C GLN A 247 10.48 -10.34 -3.44
N CYS A 248 11.38 -9.88 -2.57
CA CYS A 248 12.66 -9.30 -2.98
C CYS A 248 13.56 -10.29 -3.73
N LYS A 249 13.63 -11.55 -3.26
CA LYS A 249 14.40 -12.64 -3.92
C LYS A 249 13.85 -12.94 -5.31
N GLN A 250 12.53 -13.06 -5.42
CA GLN A 250 11.84 -13.32 -6.68
C GLN A 250 11.98 -12.14 -7.64
N PHE A 251 11.97 -10.89 -7.15
CA PHE A 251 12.23 -9.71 -7.96
C PHE A 251 13.64 -9.74 -8.58
N ALA A 252 14.67 -10.03 -7.77
CA ALA A 252 16.03 -10.17 -8.28
C ALA A 252 16.15 -11.30 -9.31
N LYS A 253 15.51 -12.45 -9.07
CA LYS A 253 15.45 -13.53 -10.04
C LYS A 253 14.78 -13.08 -11.35
N ASN A 254 13.61 -12.45 -11.27
CA ASN A 254 12.85 -11.97 -12.42
C ASN A 254 13.67 -10.98 -13.26
N LEU A 255 14.45 -10.10 -12.62
CA LEU A 255 15.34 -9.17 -13.32
C LEU A 255 16.45 -9.91 -14.10
N LEU A 256 17.05 -10.95 -13.52
CA LEU A 256 18.03 -11.78 -14.22
C LEU A 256 17.40 -12.55 -15.39
N ASP A 257 16.17 -13.04 -15.21
CA ASP A 257 15.44 -13.75 -16.26
C ASP A 257 15.12 -12.85 -17.48
N GLN A 258 15.16 -11.51 -17.33
CA GLN A 258 15.01 -10.58 -18.45
C GLN A 258 16.29 -10.37 -19.27
N THR A 259 17.44 -10.90 -18.85
CA THR A 259 18.69 -10.82 -19.62
C THR A 259 18.58 -11.66 -20.89
N ARG A 260 18.94 -11.08 -22.05
CA ARG A 260 18.77 -11.73 -23.35
C ARG A 260 20.08 -12.23 -23.95
N SER A 261 21.22 -11.72 -23.46
CA SER A 261 22.54 -12.10 -23.96
C SER A 261 23.45 -12.57 -22.84
N SER A 262 24.34 -13.50 -23.16
CA SER A 262 25.39 -13.97 -22.23
C SER A 262 26.29 -12.81 -21.77
N ARG A 263 26.48 -11.80 -22.61
CA ARG A 263 27.24 -10.58 -22.28
C ARG A 263 26.54 -9.73 -21.21
N GLU A 264 25.22 -9.53 -21.30
CA GLU A 264 24.45 -8.84 -20.25
C GLU A 264 24.55 -9.57 -18.92
N LEU A 265 24.40 -10.89 -18.97
CA LEU A 265 24.50 -11.73 -17.78
C LEU A 265 25.90 -11.66 -17.15
N GLU A 266 26.95 -11.77 -17.96
CA GLU A 266 28.34 -11.68 -17.50
C GLU A 266 28.64 -10.31 -16.87
N MET A 267 28.15 -9.21 -17.48
CA MET A 267 28.29 -7.87 -16.92
C MET A 267 27.64 -7.74 -15.54
N ILE A 268 26.43 -8.30 -15.35
CA ILE A 268 25.73 -8.25 -14.05
C ILE A 268 26.46 -9.11 -13.02
N LEU A 269 26.86 -10.34 -13.38
CA LEU A 269 27.49 -11.29 -12.45
C LEU A 269 28.90 -10.86 -12.03
N ASN A 270 29.62 -10.14 -12.89
CA ASN A 270 30.97 -9.65 -12.63
C ASN A 270 31.01 -8.21 -12.11
N TYR A 271 29.87 -7.52 -12.02
CA TYR A 271 29.82 -6.14 -11.54
C TYR A 271 30.39 -6.01 -10.12
N ARG A 272 31.30 -5.06 -9.94
CA ARG A 272 31.84 -4.62 -8.65
C ARG A 272 31.34 -3.21 -8.36
N ASP A 273 30.93 -3.01 -7.11
CA ASP A 273 30.65 -1.67 -6.61
C ASP A 273 32.00 -0.97 -6.37
N ASP A 274 32.21 0.19 -7.00
CA ASP A 274 33.44 1.00 -6.87
C ASP A 274 33.72 1.41 -5.41
N SER A 275 32.73 1.25 -4.52
CA SER A 275 32.85 1.47 -3.07
C SER A 275 33.77 0.48 -2.34
N ASN A 276 34.07 -0.69 -2.94
CA ASN A 276 34.85 -1.79 -2.32
C ASN A 276 36.26 -1.99 -2.94
N LEU A 277 36.94 -0.90 -3.33
CA LEU A 277 38.30 -0.93 -3.90
C LEU A 277 39.41 -1.51 -2.99
N LEU A 278 39.09 -1.94 -1.76
CA LEU A 278 40.06 -2.39 -0.76
C LEU A 278 40.17 -3.92 -0.60
N GLU A 279 39.31 -4.72 -1.25
CA GLU A 279 39.42 -6.19 -1.21
C GLU A 279 40.15 -6.74 -2.44
N GLU A 280 41.47 -6.88 -2.24
CA GLU A 280 42.49 -7.76 -2.83
C GLU A 280 42.34 -8.35 -4.26
N GLU A 281 43.50 -8.32 -4.92
CA GLU A 281 43.89 -8.75 -6.26
C GLU A 281 43.74 -10.28 -6.53
N GLY A 282 42.59 -10.85 -6.21
CA GLY A 282 42.23 -12.24 -6.54
C GLY A 282 41.32 -12.34 -7.76
N ASN A 283 41.66 -13.23 -8.69
CA ASN A 283 41.02 -13.46 -9.99
C ASN A 283 39.48 -13.26 -9.94
N SER A 284 39.03 -12.30 -10.74
CA SER A 284 37.88 -11.42 -10.48
C SER A 284 36.54 -11.93 -10.98
N ASP A 285 36.36 -13.24 -11.05
CA ASP A 285 35.17 -13.80 -11.69
C ASP A 285 34.04 -13.92 -10.66
N LEU A 286 32.84 -13.48 -11.05
CA LEU A 286 31.56 -13.69 -10.38
C LEU A 286 31.39 -12.98 -9.02
N ALA A 287 31.88 -11.73 -8.89
CA ALA A 287 31.77 -10.94 -7.64
C ALA A 287 30.33 -10.81 -7.13
N ARG A 288 29.38 -10.53 -8.03
CA ARG A 288 27.95 -10.41 -7.68
C ARG A 288 27.35 -11.75 -7.26
N LEU A 289 27.80 -12.86 -7.87
CA LEU A 289 27.35 -14.20 -7.49
C LEU A 289 27.81 -14.58 -6.08
N LYS A 290 29.06 -14.28 -5.74
CA LYS A 290 29.58 -14.47 -4.37
C LYS A 290 28.75 -13.69 -3.35
N LEU A 291 28.39 -12.46 -3.70
CA LEU A 291 27.51 -11.63 -2.88
C LEU A 291 26.08 -12.22 -2.77
N ALA A 292 25.52 -12.75 -3.87
CA ALA A 292 24.23 -13.43 -3.85
C ALA A 292 24.23 -14.68 -2.94
N ILE A 293 25.33 -15.45 -2.92
CA ILE A 293 25.50 -16.59 -2.01
C ILE A 293 25.57 -16.11 -0.55
N LYS A 294 26.32 -15.04 -0.27
CA LYS A 294 26.42 -14.42 1.06
C LYS A 294 25.05 -14.01 1.61
N TYR A 295 24.18 -13.48 0.76
CA TYR A 295 22.80 -13.11 1.11
C TYR A 295 21.77 -14.25 0.93
N HIS A 296 22.22 -15.50 0.79
CA HIS A 296 21.38 -16.69 0.67
C HIS A 296 20.32 -16.64 -0.44
N GLN A 297 20.67 -16.06 -1.58
CA GLN A 297 19.80 -15.92 -2.76
C GLN A 297 19.76 -17.21 -3.58
N LYS A 298 19.12 -18.25 -3.05
CA LYS A 298 19.07 -19.58 -3.68
C LYS A 298 18.46 -19.56 -5.08
N GLU A 299 17.48 -18.70 -5.31
CA GLU A 299 16.75 -18.60 -6.58
C GLU A 299 17.61 -18.00 -7.70
N VAL A 300 18.43 -17.01 -7.37
CA VAL A 300 19.37 -16.37 -8.30
C VAL A 300 20.50 -17.32 -8.69
N SER A 301 20.99 -18.14 -7.75
CA SER A 301 22.02 -19.15 -8.03
C SER A 301 21.56 -20.32 -8.90
N MET A 302 20.24 -20.48 -9.13
CA MET A 302 19.64 -21.61 -9.83
C MET A 302 19.01 -21.23 -11.19
N ALA A 303 19.08 -19.97 -11.60
CA ALA A 303 18.47 -19.51 -12.86
C ALA A 303 19.09 -20.26 -14.07
N PRO A 304 18.28 -20.79 -15.01
CA PRO A 304 18.72 -21.75 -16.02
C PRO A 304 19.70 -21.19 -17.05
N VAL A 305 19.86 -19.87 -17.13
CA VAL A 305 20.87 -19.23 -18.00
C VAL A 305 22.30 -19.43 -17.46
N SER A 306 22.46 -19.91 -16.22
CA SER A 306 23.76 -20.01 -15.53
C SER A 306 24.45 -21.38 -15.61
N LEU A 307 23.88 -22.39 -16.26
CA LEU A 307 24.22 -23.80 -15.94
C LEU A 307 24.42 -24.73 -17.14
N GLY A 308 24.91 -24.21 -18.27
CA GLY A 308 25.33 -25.04 -19.41
C GLY A 308 26.71 -25.68 -19.20
N ASP A 309 27.74 -24.87 -18.95
CA ASP A 309 29.13 -25.34 -19.14
C ASP A 309 30.08 -25.11 -17.95
N THR A 310 29.74 -24.30 -16.94
CA THR A 310 30.69 -23.93 -15.85
C THR A 310 30.43 -24.58 -14.49
N PHE A 311 29.27 -25.21 -14.27
CA PHE A 311 28.86 -25.69 -12.94
C PHE A 311 29.12 -27.18 -12.67
N GLU A 312 29.47 -28.00 -13.68
CA GLU A 312 29.84 -29.41 -13.42
C GLU A 312 31.11 -29.55 -12.59
N LEU A 313 31.99 -28.55 -12.58
CA LEU A 313 33.24 -28.60 -11.81
C LEU A 313 33.07 -28.22 -10.32
N HIS A 314 32.16 -27.31 -9.96
CA HIS A 314 31.98 -26.89 -8.55
C HIS A 314 30.88 -27.66 -7.80
N ARG A 315 30.05 -28.46 -8.49
CA ARG A 315 29.06 -29.33 -7.82
C ARG A 315 29.72 -30.44 -6.99
N LEU A 316 30.96 -30.81 -7.30
CA LEU A 316 31.73 -31.83 -6.57
C LEU A 316 32.33 -31.33 -5.24
N GLU A 317 32.48 -30.01 -5.05
CA GLU A 317 32.98 -29.46 -3.79
C GLU A 317 31.87 -29.15 -2.77
N LEU A 318 30.61 -29.03 -3.22
CA LEU A 318 29.47 -28.68 -2.37
C LEU A 318 28.71 -29.91 -1.81
N SER A 319 29.19 -31.12 -2.07
CA SER A 319 28.65 -32.38 -1.55
C SER A 319 29.52 -33.02 -0.45
N SER A 320 30.11 -32.22 0.44
CA SER A 320 30.66 -32.74 1.70
C SER A 320 29.66 -32.48 2.84
N PRO A 321 29.16 -33.52 3.54
CA PRO A 321 28.32 -33.32 4.71
C PRO A 321 29.13 -32.64 5.81
N VAL A 322 28.56 -31.58 6.40
CA VAL A 322 29.06 -30.96 7.63
C VAL A 322 28.99 -31.99 8.74
N GLU A 323 30.10 -32.68 9.03
CA GLU A 323 30.23 -33.50 10.22
C GLU A 323 30.05 -32.61 11.46
N HIS A 324 29.00 -32.91 12.24
CA HIS A 324 28.86 -32.42 13.60
C HIS A 324 30.02 -32.95 14.45
N CYS A 325 31.01 -32.10 14.71
CA CYS A 325 32.02 -32.37 15.73
C CYS A 325 31.48 -31.90 17.09
N SER A 326 31.06 -32.86 17.90
CA SER A 326 30.70 -32.69 19.30
C SER A 326 31.92 -32.25 20.12
N ARG A 327 31.77 -31.19 20.94
CA ARG A 327 32.34 -31.07 22.28
C ARG A 327 31.44 -30.20 23.14
#